data_AF-A0A958BZ57-F1
#
_entry.id   AF-A0A958BZ57-F1
#
_cell.length_a   1.000
_cell.length_b   1.000
_cell.length_c   1.000
_cell.angle_alpha   90.00
_cell.angle_beta   90.00
_cell.angle_gamma   90.00
#
_symmetry.space_group_name_H-M   'P 1'
#
loop_
_entity.id
_entity.type
_entity.pdbx_description
1 polymer ?
#
loop_
_entity_poly.entity_id
_entity_poly.type
_entity_poly.pdbx_seq_one_letter_code
_entity_poly.pdbx_strand_id
1 'polypeptide(L)'
;MQIKFSNKLTFIFVLILMVALTACGSATPTPQPAQSDAEPAEEAAPAEEAASAEEAAPAAEEEQRVFKIWHYEEPGSATGDAWARAQEIFEETHPNVTVE
;
A
#
# COMPACT_ATOMS: atom_id res chain seq x y z
N MET A 1 -37.00 12.91 21.28
CA MET A 1 -37.59 12.51 19.99
C MET A 1 -36.81 11.30 19.49
N GLN A 2 -37.32 10.08 19.70
CA GLN A 2 -36.66 8.83 19.31
C GLN A 2 -37.10 8.48 17.89
N ILE A 3 -36.23 8.72 16.91
CA ILE A 3 -36.48 8.41 15.51
C ILE A 3 -36.39 6.89 15.35
N LYS A 4 -37.54 6.23 15.22
CA LYS A 4 -37.62 4.79 14.94
C LYS A 4 -37.25 4.55 13.47
N PHE A 5 -35.96 4.39 13.19
CA PHE A 5 -35.48 4.00 11.87
C PHE A 5 -35.95 2.57 11.57
N SER A 6 -37.03 2.45 10.80
CA SER A 6 -37.43 1.17 10.22
C SER A 6 -36.32 0.65 9.31
N ASN A 7 -36.09 -0.66 9.29
CA ASN A 7 -35.04 -1.30 8.47
C ASN A 7 -35.12 -0.91 6.97
N LYS A 8 -36.31 -0.56 6.49
CA LYS A 8 -36.55 -0.02 5.13
C LYS A 8 -36.01 1.39 4.93
N LEU A 9 -36.03 2.23 5.98
CA LEU A 9 -35.47 3.58 5.97
C LEU A 9 -33.93 3.54 5.97
N THR A 10 -33.32 2.56 6.66
CA THR A 10 -31.88 2.30 6.58
C THR A 10 -31.47 1.88 5.17
N PHE A 11 -32.24 0.99 4.52
CA PHE A 11 -31.97 0.55 3.15
C PHE A 11 -32.06 1.70 2.13
N ILE A 12 -33.07 2.58 2.28
CA ILE A 12 -33.23 3.76 1.43
C ILE A 12 -32.09 4.76 1.67
N PHE A 13 -31.66 4.96 2.92
CA PHE A 13 -30.55 5.85 3.25
C PHE A 13 -29.22 5.37 2.65
N VAL A 14 -28.93 4.06 2.76
CA VAL A 14 -27.72 3.46 2.15
C VAL A 14 -27.75 3.56 0.62
N LEU A 15 -28.92 3.38 0.00
CA LEU A 15 -29.07 3.49 -1.45
C LEU A 15 -28.89 4.94 -1.95
N ILE A 16 -29.39 5.94 -1.21
CA ILE A 16 -29.18 7.36 -1.52
C ILE A 16 -27.69 7.75 -1.38
N LEU A 17 -27.01 7.21 -0.37
CA LEU A 17 -25.59 7.46 -0.13
C LEU A 17 -24.71 6.86 -1.25
N MET A 18 -25.03 5.66 -1.73
CA MET A 18 -24.37 5.01 -2.87
C MET A 18 -24.52 5.79 -4.19
N VAL A 19 -25.69 6.38 -4.46
CA VAL A 19 -25.93 7.20 -5.66
C VAL A 19 -25.13 8.51 -5.60
N ALA A 20 -24.96 9.10 -4.41
CA ALA A 20 -24.21 10.34 -4.24
C ALA A 20 -22.69 10.19 -4.48
N LEU A 21 -22.09 9.02 -4.20
CA LEU A 21 -20.65 8.80 -4.41
C LEU A 21 -20.26 8.61 -5.89
N THR A 22 -21.21 8.31 -6.77
CA THR A 22 -20.93 8.03 -8.20
C THR A 22 -20.88 9.32 -9.05
N ALA A 23 -21.13 10.49 -8.45
CA ALA A 23 -21.23 11.76 -9.17
C ALA A 23 -19.92 12.60 -9.22
N CYS A 24 -18.79 12.07 -8.72
CA CYS A 24 -17.50 12.76 -8.80
C CYS A 24 -16.50 11.93 -9.61
N GLY A 25 -16.75 11.80 -10.92
CA GLY A 25 -15.94 10.98 -11.83
C GLY A 25 -15.86 11.48 -13.26
N SER A 26 -16.11 12.77 -13.52
CA SER A 26 -16.01 13.32 -14.87
C SER A 26 -15.58 14.79 -14.86
N ALA A 27 -14.28 15.03 -14.66
CA ALA A 27 -13.62 16.21 -15.20
C ALA A 27 -13.17 15.86 -16.63
N THR A 28 -13.99 16.23 -17.60
CA THR A 28 -13.67 16.16 -19.03
C THR A 28 -12.53 17.15 -19.35
N PRO A 29 -11.54 16.76 -20.19
CA PRO A 29 -10.46 17.66 -20.59
C PRO A 29 -10.99 18.76 -21.51
N THR A 30 -10.76 20.02 -21.12
CA THR A 30 -10.96 21.19 -21.98
C THR A 30 -9.75 21.33 -22.93
N PRO A 31 -9.95 21.41 -24.25
CA PRO A 31 -8.87 21.72 -25.19
C PRO A 31 -8.77 23.23 -25.40
N GLN A 32 -7.57 23.82 -25.27
CA GLN A 32 -7.14 25.01 -26.03
C GLN A 32 -5.65 25.35 -25.76
N PRO A 33 -4.99 26.11 -26.65
CA PRO A 33 -3.74 25.69 -27.27
C PRO A 33 -2.58 26.63 -26.94
N ALA A 34 -1.36 26.10 -26.92
CA ALA A 34 -0.14 26.81 -27.32
C ALA A 34 1.00 25.79 -27.36
N GLN A 35 1.15 25.15 -28.52
CA GLN A 35 2.45 24.62 -28.91
C GLN A 35 3.39 25.81 -29.09
N SER A 36 4.30 26.00 -28.15
CA SER A 36 5.59 26.59 -28.46
C SER A 36 6.53 25.43 -28.74
N ASP A 37 6.81 25.25 -30.02
CA ASP A 37 7.78 24.30 -30.53
C ASP A 37 9.18 24.86 -30.24
N ALA A 38 9.99 24.08 -29.53
CA ALA A 38 11.44 24.16 -29.58
C ALA A 38 11.98 22.73 -29.40
N GLU A 39 12.62 22.28 -30.46
CA GLU A 39 13.25 21.01 -30.76
C GLU A 39 14.39 20.57 -29.79
N PRO A 40 14.90 19.34 -29.95
CA PRO A 40 15.53 18.52 -28.92
C PRO A 40 16.97 18.89 -28.59
N ALA A 41 17.36 18.63 -27.34
CA ALA A 41 18.75 18.45 -26.94
C ALA A 41 18.89 17.07 -26.27
N GLU A 42 19.66 16.21 -26.94
CA GLU A 42 20.40 15.12 -26.33
C GLU A 42 21.30 15.59 -25.17
N GLU A 43 21.84 14.59 -24.45
CA GLU A 43 22.83 14.66 -23.36
C GLU A 43 22.29 15.11 -22.00
N ALA A 44 22.38 14.33 -20.92
CA ALA A 44 23.17 13.13 -20.67
C ALA A 44 22.47 12.29 -19.58
N ALA A 45 22.68 10.98 -19.63
CA ALA A 45 22.37 10.10 -18.52
C ALA A 45 23.10 10.54 -17.25
N PRO A 46 22.43 10.59 -16.09
CA PRO A 46 23.10 10.29 -14.85
C PRO A 46 23.25 8.77 -14.76
N ALA A 47 24.37 8.26 -15.26
CA ALA A 47 25.01 7.16 -14.57
C ALA A 47 25.49 7.73 -13.23
N GLU A 48 24.66 7.62 -12.21
CA GLU A 48 25.08 7.63 -10.82
C GLU A 48 24.47 6.38 -10.22
N GLU A 49 25.20 5.27 -10.39
CA GLU A 49 25.39 4.33 -9.30
C GLU A 49 25.69 5.15 -8.03
N ALA A 50 24.64 5.54 -7.31
CA ALA A 50 24.73 5.49 -5.87
C ALA A 50 24.81 4.01 -5.54
N ALA A 51 26.03 3.47 -5.61
CA ALA A 51 26.42 2.31 -4.85
C ALA A 51 25.80 2.52 -3.47
N SER A 52 24.79 1.72 -3.18
CA SER A 52 24.31 1.53 -1.82
C SER A 52 25.57 1.30 -1.02
N ALA A 53 25.97 2.28 -0.22
CA ALA A 53 26.95 2.07 0.80
C ALA A 53 26.29 1.03 1.70
N GLU A 54 26.60 -0.23 1.41
CA GLU A 54 26.51 -1.32 2.35
C GLU A 54 27.48 -0.93 3.45
N GLU A 55 26.98 -0.06 4.32
CA GLU A 55 27.51 0.12 5.66
C GLU A 55 27.40 -1.28 6.24
N ALA A 56 28.50 -2.02 6.16
CA ALA A 56 28.66 -3.29 6.81
C ALA A 56 28.45 -3.01 8.29
N ALA A 57 27.20 -3.16 8.72
CA ALA A 57 26.84 -3.22 10.11
C ALA A 57 27.81 -4.22 10.75
N PRO A 58 28.34 -3.93 11.94
CA PRO A 58 29.19 -4.87 12.63
C PRO A 58 28.48 -6.22 12.60
N ALA A 59 29.20 -7.28 12.21
CA ALA A 59 28.70 -8.65 12.29
C ALA A 59 28.37 -8.90 13.77
N ALA A 60 27.15 -8.53 14.14
CA ALA A 60 26.60 -8.79 15.44
C ALA A 60 26.52 -10.30 15.49
N GLU A 61 27.18 -10.89 16.49
CA GLU A 61 26.87 -12.25 16.89
C GLU A 61 25.34 -12.34 16.91
N GLU A 62 24.78 -13.21 16.08
CA GLU A 62 23.34 -13.23 15.81
C GLU A 62 22.60 -13.75 17.05
N GLU A 63 22.42 -12.87 18.04
CA GLU A 63 21.63 -13.11 19.22
C GLU A 63 20.21 -13.48 18.79
N GLN A 64 19.61 -14.43 19.49
CA GLN A 64 18.21 -14.78 19.29
C GLN A 64 17.34 -13.59 19.69
N ARG A 65 16.49 -13.14 18.77
CA ARG A 65 15.59 -12.00 18.94
C ARG A 65 14.17 -12.40 18.63
N VAL A 66 13.22 -11.70 19.25
CA VAL A 66 11.79 -11.88 19.00
C VAL A 66 11.24 -10.60 18.42
N PHE A 67 10.65 -10.68 17.22
CA PHE A 67 9.91 -9.59 16.60
C PHE A 67 8.42 -9.75 16.85
N LYS A 68 7.90 -8.98 17.81
CA LYS A 68 6.48 -8.99 18.17
C LYS A 68 5.70 -8.04 17.26
N ILE A 69 4.67 -8.54 16.59
CA ILE A 69 3.85 -7.78 15.66
C ILE A 69 2.36 -8.15 15.79
N TRP A 70 1.52 -7.13 15.87
CA TRP A 70 0.08 -7.32 15.77
C TRP A 70 -0.34 -7.34 14.30
N HIS A 71 -1.07 -8.38 13.91
CA HIS A 71 -1.73 -8.46 12.61
C HIS A 71 -3.21 -8.86 12.80
N TYR A 72 -4.06 -8.51 11.83
CA TYR A 72 -5.49 -8.84 11.84
C TYR A 72 -5.85 -9.56 10.55
N GLU A 73 -5.25 -10.74 10.37
CA GLU A 73 -5.49 -11.56 9.20
C GLU A 73 -6.21 -12.85 9.60
N GLU A 74 -7.32 -13.12 8.93
CA GLU A 74 -8.10 -14.33 9.18
C GLU A 74 -7.37 -15.55 8.58
N PRO A 75 -7.19 -16.65 9.32
CA PRO A 75 -6.58 -17.87 8.77
C PRO A 75 -7.34 -18.39 7.53
N GLY A 76 -6.59 -18.75 6.48
CA GLY A 76 -7.16 -19.24 5.21
C GLY A 76 -7.81 -18.16 4.33
N SER A 77 -7.70 -16.89 4.70
CA SER A 77 -7.94 -15.77 3.78
C SER A 77 -6.73 -15.55 2.88
N ALA A 78 -6.91 -14.92 1.71
CA ALA A 78 -5.80 -14.62 0.82
C ALA A 78 -4.69 -13.78 1.50
N THR A 79 -5.08 -12.88 2.40
CA THR A 79 -4.15 -12.04 3.16
C THR A 79 -3.53 -12.80 4.33
N GLY A 80 -4.27 -13.70 5.00
CA GLY A 80 -3.73 -14.61 6.00
C GLY A 80 -2.69 -15.59 5.44
N ASP A 81 -2.94 -16.15 4.27
CA ASP A 81 -2.00 -17.04 3.59
C ASP A 81 -0.75 -16.27 3.14
N ALA A 82 -0.93 -15.04 2.63
CA ALA A 82 0.17 -14.16 2.28
C ALA A 82 1.02 -13.78 3.51
N TRP A 83 0.38 -13.51 4.65
CA TRP A 83 1.06 -13.22 5.91
C TRP A 83 1.86 -14.42 6.42
N ALA A 84 1.27 -15.63 6.38
CA ALA A 84 1.98 -16.85 6.75
C ALA A 84 3.21 -17.06 5.86
N ARG A 85 3.07 -16.90 4.54
CA ARG A 85 4.22 -17.03 3.63
C ARG A 85 5.28 -15.96 3.84
N ALA A 86 4.88 -14.74 4.16
CA ALA A 86 5.81 -13.65 4.47
C ALA A 86 6.64 -13.95 5.73
N GLN A 87 6.02 -14.51 6.78
CA GLN A 87 6.74 -14.94 7.98
C GLN A 87 7.76 -16.03 7.67
N GLU A 88 7.38 -17.05 6.89
CA GLU A 88 8.31 -18.11 6.48
C GLU A 88 9.54 -17.55 5.75
N ILE A 89 9.34 -16.68 4.76
CA ILE A 89 10.44 -16.06 4.00
C ILE A 89 11.33 -15.21 4.92
N PHE A 90 10.72 -14.51 5.87
CA PHE A 90 11.46 -13.69 6.83
C PHE A 90 12.34 -14.56 7.72
N GLU A 91 11.81 -15.64 8.29
CA GLU A 91 12.57 -16.55 9.16
C GLU A 91 13.64 -17.35 8.40
N GLU A 92 13.41 -17.69 7.12
CA GLU A 92 14.42 -18.28 6.23
C GLU A 92 15.63 -17.35 6.06
N THR A 93 15.41 -16.03 6.05
CA THR A 93 16.46 -15.01 5.83
C THR A 93 17.01 -14.40 7.12
N HIS A 94 16.32 -14.62 8.25
CA HIS A 94 16.67 -14.12 9.57
C HIS A 94 16.57 -15.26 10.60
N PRO A 95 17.45 -16.27 10.54
CA PRO A 95 17.32 -17.48 11.35
C PRO A 95 17.45 -17.24 12.86
N ASN A 96 17.95 -16.06 13.26
CA ASN A 96 18.04 -15.63 14.65
C ASN A 96 16.84 -14.78 15.10
N VAL A 97 15.81 -14.59 14.27
CA VAL A 97 14.62 -13.80 14.61
C VAL A 97 13.37 -14.66 14.49
N THR A 98 12.59 -14.76 15.57
CA THR A 98 11.26 -15.38 15.58
C THR A 98 10.18 -14.31 15.51
N VAL A 99 9.14 -14.52 14.70
CA VAL A 99 7.97 -13.62 14.63
C VAL A 99 6.88 -14.09 15.60
N GLU A 100 6.30 -13.16 16.38
CA GLU A 100 5.22 -13.42 17.35
C GLU A 100 4.05 -12.44 17.22
#